data_AF-A0A327KVP9-F1
#
_entry.id   AF-A0A327KVP9-F1
#
_cell.length_a   1.000
_cell.length_b   1.000
_cell.length_c   1.000
_cell.angle_alpha   90.00
_cell.angle_beta   90.00
_cell.angle_gamma   90.00
#
_symmetry.space_group_name_H-M   'P 1'
#
loop_
_entity.id
_entity.type
_entity.pdbx_description
1 polymer ?
#
loop_
_entity_poly.entity_id
_entity_poly.type
_entity_poly.pdbx_seq_one_letter_code
_entity_poly.pdbx_strand_id
1 'polypeptide(L)'
;MDRDASVRPGAAARFDPGRVVVSAGIADGRIVSAAVRSERPRGLSAALAGHPPSEIPDLARRLFALCGLSQATAARYALRAAGAVVPGPAVEAESDALVCERLVEHLRATVMGWSGPVPLSAVERAAVPAALSLAAAPRLDPEALHGSLARLGLADRMAAAGSWAERLLAFAAGLPRLSDRPPDPLSPNDDAAVVAALDRDGDAFAACPCLPGRRP
;
A
#
# COMPACT_ATOMS: atom_id res chain seq x y z
N MET A 1 57.81 -14.81 -3.24
CA MET A 1 57.20 -13.53 -3.68
C MET A 1 56.86 -13.72 -5.15
N ASP A 2 55.64 -13.54 -5.65
CA ASP A 2 54.60 -12.58 -5.31
C ASP A 2 53.20 -13.16 -5.60
N ARG A 3 52.26 -12.98 -4.67
CA ARG A 3 50.82 -13.17 -4.91
C ARG A 3 50.19 -11.78 -4.91
N ASP A 4 50.00 -11.21 -6.11
CA ASP A 4 49.23 -9.98 -6.26
C ASP A 4 47.84 -10.32 -6.81
N ALA A 5 46.97 -10.78 -5.90
CA ALA A 5 45.56 -10.97 -6.18
C ALA A 5 44.86 -9.63 -5.94
N SER A 6 44.80 -8.81 -6.98
CA SER A 6 43.96 -7.62 -7.03
C SER A 6 42.49 -8.03 -6.98
N VAL A 7 41.94 -8.11 -5.77
CA VAL A 7 40.50 -8.21 -5.54
C VAL A 7 39.91 -6.84 -5.87
N ARG A 8 39.24 -6.74 -7.02
CA ARG A 8 38.41 -5.58 -7.32
C ARG A 8 37.28 -5.53 -6.28
N PRO A 9 37.09 -4.41 -5.57
CA PRO A 9 35.94 -4.27 -4.68
C PRO A 9 34.68 -4.40 -5.55
N GLY A 10 33.91 -5.46 -5.29
CA GLY A 10 32.62 -5.65 -5.93
C GLY A 10 31.78 -4.41 -5.67
N ALA A 11 31.36 -3.73 -6.75
CA ALA A 11 30.44 -2.62 -6.66
C ALA A 11 29.25 -3.08 -5.81
N ALA A 12 29.04 -2.46 -4.65
CA ALA A 12 27.91 -2.75 -3.80
C ALA A 12 26.67 -2.73 -4.69
N ALA A 13 26.00 -3.87 -4.82
CA ALA A 13 24.80 -4.00 -5.62
C ALA A 13 23.84 -2.93 -5.12
N ARG A 14 23.56 -1.92 -5.96
CA ARG A 14 22.61 -0.88 -5.61
C ARG A 14 21.27 -1.57 -5.41
N PHE A 15 20.64 -1.32 -4.26
CA PHE A 15 19.29 -1.77 -4.01
C PHE A 15 18.36 -1.24 -5.10
N ASP A 16 17.81 -2.13 -5.91
CA ASP A 16 16.77 -1.82 -6.87
C ASP A 16 15.42 -2.18 -6.21
N PRO A 17 14.52 -1.22 -5.94
CA PRO A 17 13.20 -1.52 -5.40
C PRO A 17 12.32 -2.31 -6.39
N GLY A 18 12.80 -2.51 -7.62
CA GLY A 18 12.10 -3.13 -8.73
C GLY A 18 10.92 -2.29 -9.19
N ARG A 19 10.05 -2.89 -10.01
CA ARG A 19 8.89 -2.20 -10.59
C ARG A 19 7.72 -3.13 -10.83
N VAL A 20 6.54 -2.55 -10.96
CA VAL A 20 5.40 -3.23 -11.57
C VAL A 20 5.49 -3.04 -13.07
N VAL A 21 5.46 -4.13 -13.83
CA VAL A 21 5.43 -4.09 -15.29
C VAL A 21 4.02 -4.41 -15.75
N VAL A 22 3.43 -3.45 -16.47
CA VAL A 22 2.16 -3.62 -17.17
C VAL A 22 2.48 -3.82 -18.64
N SER A 23 1.95 -4.90 -19.22
CA SER A 23 2.06 -5.21 -20.64
C SER A 23 0.67 -5.31 -21.24
N ALA A 24 0.51 -4.84 -22.47
CA ALA A 24 -0.75 -4.89 -23.20
C ALA A 24 -0.50 -5.27 -24.65
N GLY A 25 -1.27 -6.24 -25.17
CA GLY A 25 -1.34 -6.53 -26.60
C GLY A 25 -2.42 -5.65 -27.23
N ILE A 26 -2.09 -5.00 -28.35
CA ILE A 26 -3.00 -4.11 -29.07
C ILE A 26 -3.24 -4.67 -30.47
N ALA A 27 -4.50 -4.80 -30.86
CA ALA A 27 -4.91 -5.11 -32.23
C ALA A 27 -6.14 -4.27 -32.60
N ASP A 28 -6.19 -3.78 -33.84
CA ASP A 28 -7.27 -2.93 -34.36
C ASP A 28 -7.60 -1.72 -33.44
N GLY A 29 -6.55 -1.09 -32.90
CA GLY A 29 -6.68 0.06 -31.99
C GLY A 29 -7.26 -0.26 -30.61
N ARG A 30 -7.35 -1.55 -30.23
CA ARG A 30 -7.94 -2.01 -28.97
C ARG A 30 -6.97 -2.89 -28.19
N ILE A 31 -7.04 -2.83 -26.86
CA ILE A 31 -6.32 -3.77 -25.99
C ILE A 31 -7.01 -5.14 -26.10
N VAL A 32 -6.28 -6.16 -26.55
CA VAL A 32 -6.76 -7.55 -26.68
C VAL A 32 -6.19 -8.48 -25.63
N SER A 33 -5.13 -8.06 -24.94
CA SER A 33 -4.59 -8.75 -23.76
C SER A 33 -3.91 -7.75 -22.85
N ALA A 34 -3.90 -8.03 -21.55
CA ALA A 34 -3.13 -7.28 -20.58
C ALA A 34 -2.56 -8.23 -19.54
N ALA A 35 -1.34 -7.96 -19.06
CA ALA A 35 -0.74 -8.68 -17.96
C ALA A 35 0.02 -7.70 -17.06
N VAL A 36 -0.12 -7.90 -15.75
CA VAL A 36 0.60 -7.16 -14.72
C VAL A 36 1.52 -8.13 -14.01
N ARG A 37 2.80 -7.80 -13.90
CA ARG A 37 3.79 -8.58 -13.15
C ARG A 37 4.58 -7.68 -12.21
N SER A 38 5.03 -8.23 -11.09
CA SER A 38 5.95 -7.54 -10.17
C SER A 38 7.37 -8.06 -10.37
N GLU A 39 8.30 -7.13 -10.63
CA GLU A 39 9.75 -7.37 -10.65
C GLU A 39 10.42 -6.87 -9.36
N ARG A 40 9.62 -6.59 -8.30
CA ARG A 40 10.16 -6.19 -6.99
C ARG A 40 11.01 -7.32 -6.38
N PRO A 41 12.06 -6.98 -5.59
CA PRO A 41 12.92 -7.97 -4.96
C PRO A 41 12.12 -9.04 -4.20
N ARG A 42 12.48 -10.30 -4.44
CA ARG A 42 11.91 -11.47 -3.76
C ARG A 42 12.81 -11.91 -2.60
N GLY A 43 12.27 -12.71 -1.69
CA GLY A 43 13.03 -13.21 -0.54
C GLY A 43 13.45 -12.13 0.48
N LEU A 44 12.84 -10.94 0.45
CA LEU A 44 13.06 -9.92 1.51
C LEU A 44 12.72 -10.46 2.90
N SER A 45 11.79 -11.42 2.99
CA SER A 45 11.47 -12.15 4.21
C SER A 45 12.66 -12.93 4.78
N ALA A 46 13.62 -13.37 3.95
CA ALA A 46 14.82 -14.05 4.43
C ALA A 46 15.69 -13.12 5.30
N ALA A 47 15.60 -11.79 5.11
CA ALA A 47 16.28 -10.83 5.97
C ALA A 47 15.71 -10.78 7.40
N LEU A 48 14.54 -11.38 7.64
CA LEU A 48 13.94 -11.50 8.97
C LEU A 48 14.41 -12.77 9.70
N ALA A 49 14.99 -13.74 8.99
CA ALA A 49 15.43 -15.01 9.57
C ALA A 49 16.59 -14.79 10.56
N GLY A 50 16.53 -15.47 11.70
CA GLY A 50 17.54 -15.36 12.76
C GLY A 50 17.38 -14.16 13.68
N HIS A 51 16.46 -13.24 13.40
CA HIS A 51 16.13 -12.16 14.33
C HIS A 51 15.19 -12.63 15.45
N PRO A 52 15.31 -12.07 16.67
CA PRO A 52 14.34 -12.27 17.74
C PRO A 52 12.91 -11.86 17.31
N PRO A 53 11.85 -12.61 17.70
CA PRO A 53 10.46 -12.25 17.40
C PRO A 53 10.07 -10.81 17.78
N SER A 54 10.66 -10.27 18.86
CA SER A 54 10.42 -8.90 19.30
C SER A 54 10.93 -7.82 18.33
N GLU A 55 11.91 -8.13 17.46
CA GLU A 55 12.49 -7.18 16.51
C GLU A 55 11.75 -7.17 15.16
N ILE A 56 11.06 -8.26 14.83
CA ILE A 56 10.44 -8.47 13.51
C ILE A 56 9.43 -7.37 13.12
N PRO A 57 8.53 -6.89 14.00
CA PRO A 57 7.60 -5.81 13.62
C PRO A 57 8.30 -4.52 13.20
N ASP A 58 9.40 -4.16 13.86
CA ASP A 58 10.16 -2.96 13.53
C ASP A 58 10.95 -3.12 12.22
N LEU A 59 11.49 -4.31 11.97
CA LEU A 59 12.13 -4.64 10.69
C LEU A 59 11.10 -4.59 9.55
N ALA A 60 9.95 -5.25 9.72
CA ALA A 60 8.86 -5.22 8.74
C ALA A 60 8.43 -3.79 8.43
N ARG A 61 8.28 -2.93 9.45
CA ARG A 61 7.95 -1.50 9.26
C ARG A 61 8.93 -0.78 8.34
N ARG A 62 10.23 -1.03 8.48
CA ARG A 62 11.28 -0.34 7.72
C ARG A 62 11.35 -0.81 6.27
N LEU A 63 10.95 -2.05 5.99
CA LEU A 63 10.93 -2.60 4.63
C LEU A 63 9.85 -1.96 3.75
N PHE A 64 8.76 -1.45 4.35
CA PHE A 64 7.60 -0.95 3.61
C PHE A 64 7.33 0.53 3.91
N ALA A 65 7.79 1.42 3.02
CA ALA A 65 7.70 2.87 3.23
C ALA A 65 6.26 3.43 3.27
N LEU A 66 5.30 2.80 2.60
CA LEU A 66 3.92 3.27 2.48
C LEU A 66 2.95 2.59 3.45
N CYS A 67 3.28 1.37 3.89
CA CYS A 67 2.37 0.56 4.73
C CYS A 67 3.11 -0.07 5.91
N GLY A 68 4.17 0.58 6.38
CA GLY A 68 5.06 0.04 7.39
C GLY A 68 4.34 -0.29 8.71
N LEU A 69 3.37 0.51 9.13
CA LEU A 69 2.59 0.23 10.32
C LEU A 69 1.69 -0.99 10.10
N SER A 70 0.96 -1.06 8.99
CA SER A 70 0.16 -2.24 8.63
C SER A 70 1.01 -3.51 8.63
N GLN A 71 2.23 -3.44 8.10
CA GLN A 71 3.16 -4.58 8.05
C GLN A 71 3.70 -4.95 9.44
N ALA A 72 4.01 -3.97 10.28
CA ALA A 72 4.39 -4.21 11.67
C ALA A 72 3.26 -4.87 12.46
N THR A 73 2.02 -4.40 12.27
CA THR A 73 0.82 -4.95 12.89
C THR A 73 0.58 -6.38 12.42
N ALA A 74 0.62 -6.64 11.11
CA ALA A 74 0.48 -7.97 10.55
C ALA A 74 1.54 -8.93 11.11
N ALA A 75 2.80 -8.48 11.20
CA ALA A 75 3.88 -9.26 11.79
C ALA A 75 3.61 -9.58 13.27
N ARG A 76 3.13 -8.63 14.08
CA ARG A 76 2.74 -8.88 15.48
C ARG A 76 1.66 -9.95 15.57
N TYR A 77 0.60 -9.87 14.76
CA TYR A 77 -0.47 -10.87 14.77
C TYR A 77 0.02 -12.24 14.34
N ALA A 78 0.83 -12.34 13.29
CA ALA A 78 1.41 -13.60 12.83
C ALA A 78 2.29 -14.26 13.92
N LEU A 79 3.14 -13.47 14.58
CA LEU A 79 4.01 -13.98 15.64
C LEU A 79 3.23 -14.42 16.88
N ARG A 80 2.19 -13.67 17.27
CA ARG A 80 1.29 -14.05 18.38
C ARG A 80 0.53 -15.34 18.05
N ALA A 81 0.04 -15.48 16.83
CA ALA A 81 -0.60 -16.71 16.35
C ALA A 81 0.37 -17.91 16.38
N ALA A 82 1.66 -17.67 16.17
CA ALA A 82 2.72 -18.67 16.31
C ALA A 82 3.17 -18.92 17.76
N GLY A 83 2.54 -18.27 18.76
CA GLY A 83 2.83 -18.46 20.19
C GLY A 83 3.94 -17.56 20.76
N ALA A 84 4.46 -16.61 19.99
CA ALA A 84 5.46 -15.67 20.49
C ALA A 84 4.82 -14.57 21.36
N VAL A 85 5.51 -14.20 22.43
CA VAL A 85 5.15 -13.04 23.28
C VAL A 85 5.72 -11.78 22.65
N VAL A 86 4.90 -11.07 21.87
CA VAL A 86 5.29 -9.83 21.20
C VAL A 86 4.52 -8.63 21.77
N PRO A 87 5.20 -7.65 22.38
CA PRO A 87 4.55 -6.46 22.90
C PRO A 87 3.93 -5.65 21.76
N GLY A 88 2.89 -4.90 22.07
CA GLY A 88 2.26 -4.01 21.12
C GLY A 88 1.45 -2.93 21.83
N PRO A 89 1.02 -1.90 21.09
CA PRO A 89 0.08 -0.92 21.60
C PRO A 89 -1.25 -1.58 22.01
N ALA A 90 -2.08 -0.83 22.73
CA ALA A 90 -3.48 -1.20 22.94
C ALA A 90 -4.20 -1.34 21.58
N VAL A 91 -5.20 -2.23 21.51
CA VAL A 91 -5.91 -2.56 20.27
C VAL A 91 -6.54 -1.32 19.64
N GLU A 92 -7.09 -0.43 20.46
CA GLU A 92 -7.71 0.82 20.02
C GLU A 92 -6.67 1.76 19.40
N ALA A 93 -5.53 1.95 20.06
CA ALA A 93 -4.44 2.78 19.56
C ALA A 93 -3.81 2.19 18.28
N GLU A 94 -3.74 0.87 18.16
CA GLU A 94 -3.30 0.19 16.93
C GLU A 94 -4.27 0.44 15.78
N SER A 95 -5.58 0.29 16.04
CA SER A 95 -6.65 0.54 15.07
C SER A 95 -6.62 1.98 14.56
N ASP A 96 -6.54 2.95 15.46
CA ASP A 96 -6.48 4.37 15.10
C ASP A 96 -5.26 4.68 14.22
N ALA A 97 -4.10 4.12 14.57
CA ALA A 97 -2.88 4.30 13.82
C ALA A 97 -2.98 3.68 12.40
N LEU A 98 -3.62 2.51 12.25
CA LEU A 98 -3.87 1.91 10.93
C LEU A 98 -4.83 2.74 10.07
N VAL A 99 -5.88 3.30 10.68
CA VAL A 99 -6.79 4.22 10.00
C VAL A 99 -6.02 5.44 9.50
N CYS A 100 -5.13 5.99 10.32
CA CYS A 100 -4.29 7.13 9.94
C CYS A 100 -3.36 6.81 8.76
N GLU A 101 -2.65 5.68 8.81
CA GLU A 101 -1.79 5.23 7.69
C GLU A 101 -2.62 5.12 6.41
N ARG A 102 -3.79 4.48 6.47
CA ARG A 102 -4.68 4.36 5.32
C ARG A 102 -5.12 5.72 4.77
N LEU A 103 -5.47 6.67 5.63
CA LEU A 103 -5.86 8.02 5.22
C LEU A 103 -4.70 8.76 4.54
N VAL A 104 -3.49 8.69 5.10
CA VAL A 104 -2.27 9.28 4.51
C VAL A 104 -2.05 8.72 3.11
N GLU A 105 -2.10 7.40 2.94
CA GLU A 105 -1.84 6.77 1.64
C GLU A 105 -2.93 7.08 0.62
N HIS A 106 -4.21 7.07 1.02
CA HIS A 106 -5.31 7.45 0.13
C HIS A 106 -5.22 8.91 -0.29
N LEU A 107 -4.96 9.84 0.63
CA LEU A 107 -4.78 11.26 0.31
C LEU A 107 -3.60 11.46 -0.63
N ARG A 108 -2.45 10.86 -0.33
CA ARG A 108 -1.25 10.95 -1.16
C ARG A 108 -1.50 10.43 -2.58
N ALA A 109 -2.07 9.24 -2.71
CA ALA A 109 -2.37 8.63 -4.01
C ALA A 109 -3.37 9.49 -4.80
N THR A 110 -4.41 10.00 -4.14
CA THR A 110 -5.44 10.81 -4.80
C THR A 110 -4.88 12.15 -5.26
N VAL A 111 -4.11 12.84 -4.41
CA VAL A 111 -3.53 14.15 -4.79
C VAL A 111 -2.48 13.99 -5.89
N MET A 112 -1.58 13.01 -5.80
CA MET A 112 -0.55 12.83 -6.83
C MET A 112 -1.13 12.37 -8.17
N GLY A 113 -2.15 11.50 -8.15
CA GLY A 113 -2.73 10.95 -9.38
C GLY A 113 -3.69 11.92 -10.09
N TRP A 114 -4.34 12.82 -9.36
CA TRP A 114 -5.51 13.54 -9.88
C TRP A 114 -5.42 15.07 -9.80
N SER A 115 -4.39 15.62 -9.15
CA SER A 115 -4.25 17.09 -9.03
C SER A 115 -3.97 17.81 -10.36
N GLY A 116 -3.54 17.09 -11.40
CA GLY A 116 -3.44 17.63 -12.76
C GLY A 116 -4.82 17.83 -13.40
N PRO A 117 -5.61 16.75 -13.60
CA PRO A 117 -6.95 16.86 -14.18
C PRO A 117 -7.98 17.59 -13.30
N VAL A 118 -7.84 17.50 -11.97
CA VAL A 118 -8.75 18.11 -10.99
C VAL A 118 -7.94 19.00 -10.04
N PRO A 119 -7.72 20.27 -10.41
CA PRO A 119 -6.85 21.15 -9.64
C PRO A 119 -7.44 21.50 -8.27
N LEU A 120 -6.54 21.58 -7.29
CA LEU A 120 -6.81 22.09 -5.95
C LEU A 120 -6.81 23.63 -5.96
N SER A 121 -7.80 24.24 -5.31
CA SER A 121 -7.77 25.65 -4.92
C SER A 121 -6.65 25.92 -3.90
N ALA A 122 -6.38 27.18 -3.59
CA ALA A 122 -5.37 27.55 -2.59
C ALA A 122 -5.70 26.96 -1.19
N VAL A 123 -6.97 27.00 -0.78
CA VAL A 123 -7.42 26.47 0.51
C VAL A 123 -7.27 24.95 0.56
N GLU A 124 -7.71 24.24 -0.48
CA GLU A 124 -7.60 22.78 -0.55
C GLU A 124 -6.13 22.33 -0.61
N ARG A 125 -5.29 23.07 -1.34
CA ARG A 125 -3.84 22.79 -1.42
C ARG A 125 -3.13 22.95 -0.08
N ALA A 126 -3.55 23.90 0.75
CA ALA A 126 -3.04 24.03 2.12
C ALA A 126 -3.59 22.95 3.06
N ALA A 127 -4.81 22.45 2.81
CA ALA A 127 -5.43 21.40 3.62
C ALA A 127 -4.77 20.03 3.45
N VAL A 128 -4.22 19.71 2.28
CA VAL A 128 -3.50 18.44 2.03
C VAL A 128 -2.33 18.22 2.99
N PRO A 129 -1.29 19.08 3.05
CA PRO A 129 -0.16 18.86 3.96
C PRO A 129 -0.58 18.94 5.42
N ALA A 130 -1.63 19.71 5.77
CA ALA A 130 -2.19 19.73 7.12
C ALA A 130 -2.79 18.37 7.50
N ALA A 131 -3.65 17.80 6.66
CA ALA A 131 -4.26 16.49 6.88
C ALA A 131 -3.19 15.37 6.94
N LEU A 132 -2.20 15.40 6.04
CA LEU A 132 -1.09 14.45 6.05
C LEU A 132 -0.25 14.55 7.33
N SER A 133 0.02 15.76 7.81
CA SER A 133 0.79 15.97 9.04
C SER A 133 0.04 15.50 10.28
N LEU A 134 -1.28 15.76 10.34
CA LEU A 134 -2.13 15.30 11.43
C LEU A 134 -2.25 13.78 11.49
N ALA A 135 -2.42 13.13 10.32
CA ALA A 135 -2.49 11.67 10.25
C ALA A 135 -1.12 10.98 10.44
N ALA A 136 -0.01 11.71 10.27
CA ALA A 136 1.33 11.21 10.61
C ALA A 136 1.74 11.47 12.08
N ALA A 137 0.91 12.16 12.86
CA ALA A 137 1.25 12.52 14.24
C ALA A 137 1.25 11.29 15.17
N PRO A 138 2.11 11.25 16.21
CA PRO A 138 2.14 10.15 17.18
C PRO A 138 0.83 9.95 17.96
N ARG A 139 0.03 11.01 18.06
CA ARG A 139 -1.32 10.98 18.62
C ARG A 139 -2.25 11.59 17.60
N LEU A 140 -3.29 10.85 17.25
CA LEU A 140 -4.35 11.34 16.39
C LEU A 140 -5.13 12.44 17.11
N ASP A 141 -5.33 13.56 16.42
CA ASP A 141 -6.34 14.56 16.76
C ASP A 141 -7.49 14.42 15.74
N PRO A 142 -8.55 13.66 16.07
CA PRO A 142 -9.63 13.37 15.13
C PRO A 142 -10.37 14.63 14.69
N GLU A 143 -10.51 15.61 15.58
CA GLU A 143 -11.23 16.86 15.29
C GLU A 143 -10.44 17.72 14.31
N ALA A 144 -9.15 17.92 14.56
CA ALA A 144 -8.28 18.66 13.64
C ALA A 144 -8.15 17.96 12.28
N LEU A 145 -8.05 16.62 12.27
CA LEU A 145 -8.00 15.84 11.05
C LEU A 145 -9.32 15.97 10.27
N HIS A 146 -10.45 15.82 10.95
CA HIS A 146 -11.77 15.98 10.36
C HIS A 146 -11.94 17.39 9.76
N GLY A 147 -11.53 18.45 10.46
CA GLY A 147 -11.55 19.82 9.92
C GLY A 147 -10.64 20.03 8.71
N SER A 148 -9.52 19.30 8.62
CA SER A 148 -8.65 19.34 7.44
C SER A 148 -9.25 18.56 6.26
N LEU A 149 -9.86 17.41 6.53
CA LEU A 149 -10.60 16.62 5.53
C LEU A 149 -11.86 17.36 5.04
N ALA A 150 -12.56 18.08 5.91
CA ALA A 150 -13.72 18.90 5.56
C ALA A 150 -13.39 19.94 4.49
N ARG A 151 -12.21 20.57 4.59
CA ARG A 151 -11.71 21.52 3.57
C ARG A 151 -11.45 20.88 2.21
N LEU A 152 -11.27 19.56 2.16
CA LEU A 152 -11.16 18.78 0.92
C LEU A 152 -12.52 18.20 0.47
N GLY A 153 -13.57 18.35 1.28
CA GLY A 153 -14.86 17.69 1.07
C GLY A 153 -14.87 16.19 1.42
N LEU A 154 -13.97 15.74 2.28
CA LEU A 154 -13.76 14.33 2.65
C LEU A 154 -14.12 14.00 4.10
N ALA A 155 -14.75 14.94 4.82
CA ALA A 155 -15.14 14.76 6.22
C ALA A 155 -16.28 13.73 6.41
N ASP A 156 -17.15 13.62 5.39
CA ASP A 156 -18.35 12.80 5.42
C ASP A 156 -18.33 11.74 4.31
N ARG A 157 -19.30 10.81 4.36
CA ARG A 157 -19.50 9.81 3.31
C ARG A 157 -19.86 10.43 1.95
N MET A 158 -20.46 11.61 1.97
CA MET A 158 -20.82 12.37 0.77
C MET A 158 -19.87 13.53 0.61
N ALA A 159 -19.36 13.73 -0.60
CA ALA A 159 -18.53 14.89 -0.89
C ALA A 159 -19.35 16.18 -0.74
N ALA A 160 -18.76 17.19 -0.08
CA ALA A 160 -19.41 18.48 0.08
C ALA A 160 -19.55 19.20 -1.28
N ALA A 161 -20.68 19.88 -1.50
CA ALA A 161 -20.91 20.64 -2.73
C ALA A 161 -19.85 21.73 -2.92
N GLY A 162 -19.35 21.87 -4.15
CA GLY A 162 -18.28 22.78 -4.55
C GLY A 162 -16.87 22.34 -4.12
N SER A 163 -16.72 21.27 -3.34
CA SER A 163 -15.43 20.81 -2.84
C SER A 163 -14.59 20.11 -3.91
N TRP A 164 -13.29 19.97 -3.64
CA TRP A 164 -12.41 19.18 -4.49
C TRP A 164 -12.87 17.72 -4.60
N ALA A 165 -13.32 17.10 -3.52
CA ALA A 165 -13.83 15.74 -3.56
C ALA A 165 -15.03 15.59 -4.52
N GLU A 166 -15.96 16.55 -4.55
CA GLU A 166 -17.08 16.52 -5.50
C GLU A 166 -16.58 16.65 -6.94
N ARG A 167 -15.69 17.62 -7.20
CA ARG A 167 -15.11 17.82 -8.55
C ARG A 167 -14.34 16.58 -9.01
N LEU A 168 -13.63 15.94 -8.10
CA LEU A 168 -12.90 14.70 -8.35
C LEU A 168 -13.84 13.54 -8.70
N LEU A 169 -14.89 13.34 -7.92
CA LEU A 169 -15.88 12.29 -8.18
C LEU A 169 -16.62 12.54 -9.50
N ALA A 170 -16.98 13.80 -9.80
CA ALA A 170 -17.59 14.17 -11.07
C ALA A 170 -16.65 13.90 -12.26
N PHE A 171 -15.38 14.25 -12.14
CA PHE A 171 -14.37 13.94 -13.16
C PHE A 171 -14.22 12.43 -13.35
N ALA A 172 -14.09 11.67 -12.26
CA ALA A 172 -13.97 10.22 -12.31
C ALA A 172 -15.20 9.54 -12.93
N ALA A 173 -16.41 10.05 -12.66
CA ALA A 173 -17.66 9.56 -13.26
C ALA A 173 -17.73 9.80 -14.77
N GLY A 174 -17.02 10.81 -15.28
CA GLY A 174 -16.92 11.11 -16.71
C GLY A 174 -15.87 10.28 -17.47
N LEU A 175 -15.02 9.52 -16.76
CA LEU A 175 -14.03 8.68 -17.41
C LEU A 175 -14.69 7.45 -18.06
N PRO A 176 -14.19 7.01 -19.24
CA PRO A 176 -14.63 5.75 -19.83
C PRO A 176 -14.47 4.61 -18.82
N ARG A 177 -15.53 3.83 -18.62
CA ARG A 177 -15.44 2.62 -17.79
C ARG A 177 -14.50 1.64 -18.47
N LEU A 178 -13.46 1.23 -17.75
CA LEU A 178 -12.54 0.19 -18.22
C LEU A 178 -13.22 -1.19 -18.30
N SER A 179 -14.26 -1.40 -17.49
CA SER A 179 -15.06 -2.62 -17.43
C SER A 179 -16.47 -2.31 -16.93
N ASP A 180 -17.49 -2.92 -17.54
CA ASP A 180 -18.87 -2.91 -17.02
C ASP A 180 -19.05 -3.85 -15.83
N ARG A 181 -18.12 -4.79 -15.65
CA ARG A 181 -18.13 -5.68 -14.50
C ARG A 181 -17.42 -5.00 -13.33
N PRO A 182 -18.02 -5.06 -12.12
CA PRO A 182 -17.36 -4.53 -10.93
C PRO A 182 -16.07 -5.31 -10.64
N PRO A 183 -15.12 -4.67 -9.92
CA PRO A 183 -13.98 -5.35 -9.32
C PRO A 183 -14.44 -6.57 -8.50
N ASP A 184 -13.57 -7.57 -8.39
CA ASP A 184 -13.81 -8.79 -7.60
C ASP A 184 -12.93 -8.77 -6.33
N PRO A 185 -13.23 -7.92 -5.34
CA PRO A 185 -12.36 -7.75 -4.17
C PRO A 185 -12.37 -9.01 -3.31
N LEU A 186 -11.22 -9.39 -2.78
CA LEU A 186 -11.13 -10.43 -1.74
C LEU A 186 -12.01 -10.06 -0.54
N SER A 187 -12.57 -11.09 0.06
CA SER A 187 -13.40 -11.06 1.25
C SER A 187 -12.77 -11.94 2.35
N PRO A 188 -13.22 -11.84 3.60
CA PRO A 188 -12.76 -12.74 4.66
C PRO A 188 -12.96 -14.23 4.36
N ASN A 189 -13.90 -14.59 3.47
CA ASN A 189 -14.11 -15.98 3.06
C ASN A 189 -12.96 -16.52 2.18
N ASP A 190 -12.13 -15.64 1.62
CA ASP A 190 -11.01 -16.02 0.76
C ASP A 190 -9.72 -16.29 1.57
N ASP A 191 -9.65 -15.91 2.85
CA ASP A 191 -8.42 -15.94 3.65
C ASP A 191 -7.78 -17.34 3.71
N ALA A 192 -8.59 -18.38 3.94
CA ALA A 192 -8.09 -19.75 4.00
C ALA A 192 -7.49 -20.22 2.64
N ALA A 193 -8.09 -19.80 1.53
CA ALA A 193 -7.61 -20.14 0.20
C ALA A 193 -6.31 -19.38 -0.13
N VAL A 194 -6.20 -18.11 0.29
CA VAL A 194 -4.96 -17.32 0.17
C VAL A 194 -3.83 -17.95 0.97
N VAL A 195 -4.07 -18.32 2.23
CA VAL A 195 -3.06 -18.96 3.08
C VAL A 195 -2.62 -20.29 2.47
N ALA A 196 -3.56 -21.14 2.06
CA ALA A 196 -3.23 -22.41 1.43
C ALA A 196 -2.43 -22.24 0.11
N ALA A 197 -2.70 -21.18 -0.66
CA ALA A 197 -1.94 -20.88 -1.86
C ALA A 197 -0.53 -20.34 -1.54
N LEU A 198 -0.38 -19.52 -0.51
CA LEU A 198 0.92 -19.06 -0.02
C LEU A 198 1.76 -20.24 0.50
N ASP A 199 1.18 -21.17 1.25
CA ASP A 199 1.89 -22.34 1.76
C ASP A 199 2.36 -23.27 0.63
N ARG A 200 1.53 -23.46 -0.39
CA ARG A 200 1.82 -24.35 -1.52
C ARG A 200 2.82 -23.73 -2.51
N ASP A 201 2.61 -22.48 -2.89
CA ASP A 201 3.25 -21.85 -4.04
C ASP A 201 4.23 -20.72 -3.66
N GLY A 202 4.21 -20.25 -2.40
CA GLY A 202 5.14 -19.27 -1.84
C GLY A 202 5.32 -18.01 -2.70
N ASP A 203 6.58 -17.72 -3.05
CA ASP A 203 6.98 -16.58 -3.87
C ASP A 203 6.31 -16.56 -5.26
N ALA A 204 5.93 -17.73 -5.81
CA ALA A 204 5.26 -17.80 -7.10
C ALA A 204 3.84 -17.22 -7.02
N PHE A 205 3.08 -17.58 -5.97
CA PHE A 205 1.76 -16.98 -5.73
C PHE A 205 1.88 -15.50 -5.34
N ALA A 206 2.85 -15.12 -4.51
CA ALA A 206 3.07 -13.71 -4.17
C ALA A 206 3.37 -12.82 -5.39
N ALA A 207 4.05 -13.37 -6.41
CA ALA A 207 4.38 -12.64 -7.63
C ALA A 207 3.19 -12.50 -8.60
N CYS A 208 2.25 -13.44 -8.58
CA CYS A 208 1.09 -13.49 -9.47
C CYS A 208 -0.10 -14.14 -8.75
N PRO A 209 -0.72 -13.46 -7.77
CA PRO A 209 -1.75 -14.06 -6.93
C PRO A 209 -3.00 -14.35 -7.76
N CYS A 210 -3.41 -15.62 -7.78
CA CYS A 210 -4.61 -16.07 -8.48
C CYS A 210 -5.29 -17.15 -7.66
N LEU A 211 -6.58 -16.96 -7.36
CA LEU A 211 -7.40 -17.96 -6.68
C LEU A 211 -8.39 -18.57 -7.67
N PRO A 212 -8.59 -19.91 -7.66
CA PRO A 212 -9.58 -20.55 -8.52
C PRO A 212 -10.97 -19.93 -8.39
N GLY A 213 -11.60 -19.61 -9.51
CA GLY A 213 -12.95 -19.01 -9.56
C GLY A 213 -13.01 -17.52 -9.24
N ARG A 214 -11.89 -16.89 -8.88
CA ARG A 214 -11.78 -15.45 -8.67
C ARG A 214 -11.20 -14.79 -9.92
N ARG A 215 -11.53 -13.51 -10.13
CA ARG A 215 -10.88 -12.72 -11.18
C ARG A 215 -9.56 -12.14 -10.65
N PRO A 216 -8.47 -12.20 -11.43
CA PRO A 216 -7.22 -11.54 -11.08
C PRO A 216 -7.36 -10.01 -11.09
#